data_AF-A0A529G7W2-F1
#
_entry.id   AF-A0A529G7W2-F1
#
_cell.length_a   1.000
_cell.length_b   1.000
_cell.length_c   1.000
_cell.angle_alpha   90.00
_cell.angle_beta   90.00
_cell.angle_gamma   90.00
#
_symmetry.space_group_name_H-M   'P 1'
#
loop_
_entity.id
_entity.type
_entity.pdbx_description
1 polymer ?
#
loop_
_entity_poly.entity_id
_entity_poly.type
_entity_poly.pdbx_seq_one_letter_code
_entity_poly.pdbx_strand_id
1 'polypeptide(L)'
;AADSHCVTVRGIHLSAGIFTRRLVDRIGDFDTDFSQAEDTDYLLRTFESGPNYVMPDTVGLYYRRHPGNMTREPDIPRREFMRALHKSMKRRRADPSLCAIDKIFEVKDLADWRFM
;
A
#
# COMPACT_ATOMS: atom_id res chain seq x y z
N ALA A 1 7.53 23.22 10.49
CA ALA A 1 7.68 24.69 10.45
C ALA A 1 6.33 25.30 10.83
N ALA A 2 6.26 26.58 11.20
CA ALA A 2 5.00 27.21 11.59
C ALA A 2 3.87 27.02 10.55
N ASP A 3 4.23 26.81 9.27
CA ASP A 3 3.30 26.65 8.16
C ASP A 3 3.23 25.20 7.59
N SER A 4 3.70 24.18 8.33
CA SER A 4 3.65 22.79 7.83
C SER A 4 2.28 22.15 8.08
N HIS A 5 1.67 21.61 7.03
CA HIS A 5 0.47 20.77 7.13
C HIS A 5 0.84 19.31 7.43
N CYS A 6 0.09 18.64 8.30
CA CYS A 6 0.30 17.24 8.69
C CYS A 6 -1.00 16.45 8.58
N VAL A 7 -0.99 15.33 7.84
CA VAL A 7 -2.11 14.37 7.75
C VAL A 7 -1.72 13.09 8.47
N THR A 8 -2.67 12.49 9.19
CA THR A 8 -2.54 11.11 9.64
C THR A 8 -3.41 10.22 8.75
N VAL A 9 -2.77 9.33 7.99
CA VAL A 9 -3.45 8.34 7.15
C VAL A 9 -3.04 6.95 7.62
N ARG A 10 -4.02 6.07 7.80
CA ARG A 10 -3.73 4.64 7.91
C ARG A 10 -3.77 4.04 6.51
N GLY A 11 -2.63 3.53 6.09
CA GLY A 11 -2.46 2.90 4.79
C GLY A 11 -1.36 1.85 4.86
N ILE A 12 -1.18 1.16 3.74
CA ILE A 12 -0.14 0.15 3.58
C ILE A 12 1.12 0.81 3.02
N HIS A 13 2.28 0.52 3.61
CA HIS A 13 3.57 1.00 3.14
C HIS A 13 4.63 -0.08 3.35
N LEU A 14 5.25 -0.54 2.27
CA LEU A 14 6.14 -1.71 2.32
C LEU A 14 7.29 -1.52 3.30
N SER A 15 7.89 -0.32 3.31
CA SER A 15 9.04 -0.01 4.18
C SER A 15 8.70 0.07 5.68
N ALA A 16 7.43 -0.04 6.07
CA ALA A 16 7.01 -0.04 7.47
C ALA A 16 6.58 -1.45 7.96
N GLY A 17 6.62 -2.46 7.10
CA GLY A 17 6.21 -3.83 7.44
C GLY A 17 7.39 -4.74 7.80
N ILE A 18 7.16 -5.64 8.76
CA ILE A 18 8.05 -6.78 9.04
C ILE A 18 7.28 -8.05 8.71
N PHE A 19 7.90 -8.94 7.93
CA PHE A 19 7.27 -10.15 7.42
C PHE A 19 8.06 -11.38 7.88
N THR A 20 7.34 -12.45 8.21
CA THR A 20 8.00 -13.74 8.43
C THR A 20 8.48 -14.30 7.10
N ARG A 21 9.59 -15.03 7.11
CA ARG A 21 10.10 -15.71 5.89
C ARG A 21 9.02 -16.58 5.23
N ARG A 22 8.30 -17.37 6.03
CA ARG A 22 7.21 -18.22 5.54
C ARG A 22 6.12 -17.43 4.81
N LEU A 23 5.80 -16.22 5.28
CA LEU A 23 4.84 -15.36 4.60
C LEU A 23 5.41 -14.87 3.27
N VAL A 24 6.65 -14.41 3.23
CA VAL A 24 7.33 -14.01 1.99
C VAL A 24 7.33 -15.14 0.96
N ASP A 25 7.73 -16.34 1.36
CA ASP A 25 7.77 -17.51 0.47
C ASP A 25 6.37 -17.89 -0.05
N ARG A 26 5.33 -17.68 0.75
CA ARG A 26 3.93 -17.94 0.36
C ARG A 26 3.40 -16.93 -0.65
N ILE A 27 3.79 -15.65 -0.54
CA ILE A 27 3.33 -14.59 -1.43
C ILE A 27 4.08 -14.60 -2.77
N GLY A 28 5.37 -14.95 -2.73
CA GLY A 28 6.26 -14.94 -3.90
C GLY A 28 6.74 -13.54 -4.25
N ASP A 29 7.46 -13.42 -5.35
CA ASP A 29 8.18 -12.20 -5.73
C ASP A 29 7.27 -11.02 -6.08
N PHE A 30 7.89 -9.83 -6.19
CA PHE A 30 7.25 -8.67 -6.80
C PHE A 30 6.92 -8.94 -8.26
N ASP A 31 5.83 -8.34 -8.72
CA ASP A 31 5.47 -8.39 -10.13
C ASP A 31 6.30 -7.36 -10.90
N THR A 32 7.26 -7.85 -11.68
CA THR A 32 8.21 -7.06 -12.45
C THR A 32 7.60 -6.35 -13.66
N ASP A 33 6.33 -6.62 -13.99
CA ASP A 33 5.62 -5.91 -15.06
C ASP A 33 5.17 -4.51 -14.63
N PHE A 34 5.27 -4.17 -13.35
CA PHE A 34 5.00 -2.84 -12.83
C PHE A 34 6.20 -1.92 -13.04
N SER A 35 5.94 -0.73 -13.60
CA SER A 35 6.93 0.36 -13.57
C SER A 35 6.97 1.06 -12.21
N GLN A 36 5.92 0.88 -11.41
CA GLN A 36 5.71 1.40 -10.07
C GLN A 36 4.53 0.65 -9.42
N ALA A 37 4.35 0.71 -8.10
CA ALA A 37 3.23 0.09 -7.37
C ALA A 37 3.30 -1.46 -7.31
N GLU A 38 4.44 -2.04 -7.65
CA GLU A 38 4.77 -3.44 -7.40
C GLU A 38 4.68 -3.78 -5.91
N ASP A 39 5.06 -2.83 -5.05
CA ASP A 39 4.95 -2.90 -3.61
C ASP A 39 3.49 -2.95 -3.14
N THR A 40 2.64 -2.15 -3.77
CA THR A 40 1.20 -2.10 -3.52
C THR A 40 0.56 -3.43 -3.91
N ASP A 41 0.86 -3.97 -5.10
CA ASP A 41 0.36 -5.29 -5.50
C ASP A 41 0.82 -6.40 -4.54
N TYR A 42 2.09 -6.38 -4.14
CA TYR A 42 2.64 -7.35 -3.18
C TYR A 42 1.91 -7.29 -1.84
N LEU A 43 1.65 -6.09 -1.31
CA LEU A 43 0.90 -5.92 -0.06
C LEU A 43 -0.56 -6.36 -0.22
N LEU A 44 -1.22 -6.06 -1.34
CA LEU A 44 -2.58 -6.54 -1.62
C LEU A 44 -2.62 -8.08 -1.62
N ARG A 45 -1.69 -8.76 -2.31
CA ARG A 45 -1.55 -10.23 -2.25
C ARG A 45 -1.29 -10.73 -0.83
N THR A 46 -0.50 -9.99 -0.07
CA THR A 46 -0.22 -10.32 1.33
C THR A 46 -1.52 -10.34 2.14
N PHE A 47 -2.35 -9.30 2.08
CA PHE A 47 -3.62 -9.26 2.83
C PHE A 47 -4.68 -10.22 2.28
N GLU A 48 -4.73 -10.42 0.96
CA GLU A 48 -5.59 -11.43 0.31
C GLU A 48 -5.34 -12.84 0.85
N SER A 49 -4.10 -13.14 1.29
CA SER A 49 -3.72 -14.44 1.85
C SER A 49 -4.17 -14.69 3.30
N GLY A 50 -4.92 -13.76 3.90
CA GLY A 50 -5.42 -13.83 5.28
C GLY A 50 -4.33 -14.04 6.33
N PRO A 51 -3.26 -13.22 6.37
CA PRO A 51 -2.21 -13.36 7.36
C PRO A 51 -2.73 -12.92 8.74
N ASN A 52 -2.17 -13.51 9.80
CA ASN A 52 -2.26 -12.89 11.12
C ASN A 52 -1.31 -11.70 11.15
N TYR A 53 -1.83 -10.50 11.38
CA TYR A 53 -1.04 -9.26 11.39
C TYR A 53 -1.49 -8.32 12.50
N VAL A 54 -0.60 -7.38 12.86
CA VAL A 54 -0.87 -6.26 13.75
C VAL A 54 -0.40 -5.00 13.05
N MET A 55 -1.21 -3.94 13.07
CA MET A 55 -0.82 -2.59 12.64
C MET A 55 -0.75 -1.70 13.89
N PRO A 56 0.42 -1.57 14.52
CA PRO A 56 0.56 -0.72 15.70
C PRO A 56 0.49 0.75 15.29
N ASP A 57 0.02 1.61 16.20
CA ASP A 57 0.06 3.07 16.03
C ASP A 57 1.45 3.66 16.34
N THR A 58 2.45 2.79 16.55
CA THR A 58 3.84 3.16 16.79
C THR A 58 4.50 3.61 15.49
N VAL A 59 5.16 4.77 15.52
CA VAL A 59 5.94 5.27 14.38
C VAL A 59 7.15 4.37 14.15
N GLY A 60 7.13 3.60 13.05
CA GLY A 60 8.22 2.72 12.65
C GLY A 60 9.14 3.29 11.56
N LEU A 61 8.73 4.36 10.88
CA LEU A 61 9.45 4.91 9.74
C LEU A 61 9.20 6.41 9.56
N TYR A 62 10.28 7.17 9.34
CA TYR A 62 10.22 8.53 8.78
C TYR A 62 10.62 8.49 7.31
N TYR A 63 9.63 8.62 6.41
CA TYR A 63 9.88 8.62 4.97
C TYR A 63 10.14 10.04 4.45
N ARG A 64 11.30 10.26 3.84
CA ARG A 64 11.66 11.56 3.23
C ARG A 64 11.21 11.58 1.77
N ARG A 65 10.37 12.55 1.41
CA ARG A 65 10.12 12.91 0.00
C ARG A 65 11.15 13.94 -0.46
N HIS A 66 11.72 13.74 -1.64
CA HIS A 66 12.70 14.66 -2.25
C HIS A 66 12.41 14.86 -3.76
N PRO A 67 13.04 15.87 -4.42
CA PRO A 67 12.75 16.21 -5.82
C PRO A 67 13.02 15.11 -6.86
N GLY A 68 13.71 14.04 -6.47
CA GLY A 68 14.00 12.89 -7.33
C GLY A 68 13.12 11.67 -7.03
N ASN A 69 12.10 11.79 -6.16
CA ASN A 69 11.20 10.68 -5.89
C ASN A 69 10.44 10.27 -7.15
N MET A 70 10.31 8.96 -7.39
CA MET A 70 9.46 8.41 -8.44
C MET A 70 8.00 8.88 -8.34
N THR A 71 7.53 9.22 -7.14
CA THR A 71 6.18 9.74 -6.86
C THR A 71 6.02 11.25 -7.10
N ARG A 72 6.93 11.89 -7.86
CA ARG A 72 6.84 13.32 -8.21
C ARG A 72 5.87 13.60 -9.35
N GLU A 73 5.85 12.75 -10.37
CA GLU A 73 4.96 12.90 -11.51
C GLU A 73 3.69 12.09 -11.26
N PRO A 74 2.49 12.68 -11.18
CA PRO A 74 1.30 12.02 -10.63
C PRO A 74 0.70 10.96 -11.55
N ASP A 75 0.95 11.02 -12.86
CA ASP A 75 0.19 10.25 -13.84
C ASP A 75 0.58 8.76 -13.89
N ILE A 76 1.88 8.45 -13.86
CA ILE A 76 2.39 7.07 -13.86
C ILE A 76 2.06 6.34 -12.53
N PRO A 77 2.34 6.92 -11.34
CA PRO A 77 1.95 6.33 -10.06
C PRO A 77 0.46 6.06 -9.96
N ARG A 78 -0.40 6.99 -10.43
CA ARG A 78 -1.85 6.82 -10.37
C ARG A 78 -2.30 5.66 -11.24
N ARG A 79 -1.79 5.56 -12.48
CA ARG A 79 -2.13 4.46 -13.39
C ARG A 79 -1.74 3.11 -12.79
N GLU A 80 -0.49 2.97 -12.35
CA GLU A 80 -0.01 1.71 -11.81
C GLU A 80 -0.70 1.33 -10.49
N PHE A 81 -1.01 2.31 -9.63
CA PHE A 81 -1.83 2.07 -8.44
C PHE A 81 -3.21 1.50 -8.79
N MET A 82 -3.91 2.12 -9.76
CA MET A 82 -5.21 1.60 -10.23
C MET A 82 -5.08 0.22 -10.86
N ARG A 83 -3.96 -0.07 -11.55
CA ARG A 83 -3.66 -1.38 -12.09
C ARG A 83 -3.47 -2.42 -10.98
N ALA A 84 -2.76 -2.11 -9.90
CA ALA A 84 -2.61 -2.99 -8.74
C ALA A 84 -3.97 -3.32 -8.09
N LEU A 85 -4.82 -2.31 -7.90
CA LEU A 85 -6.19 -2.51 -7.41
C LEU A 85 -7.01 -3.42 -8.34
N HIS A 86 -6.93 -3.19 -9.66
CA HIS A 86 -7.62 -4.02 -10.64
C HIS A 86 -7.14 -5.49 -10.60
N LYS A 87 -5.83 -5.73 -10.51
CA LYS A 87 -5.28 -7.09 -10.39
C LYS A 87 -5.78 -7.78 -9.12
N SER A 88 -5.81 -7.07 -7.99
CA SER A 88 -6.39 -7.58 -6.73
C SER A 88 -7.85 -7.99 -6.88
N MET A 89 -8.69 -7.13 -7.47
CA MET A 89 -10.10 -7.44 -7.72
C MET A 89 -10.27 -8.67 -8.62
N LYS A 90 -9.45 -8.79 -9.66
CA LYS A 90 -9.49 -9.93 -10.58
C LYS A 90 -9.09 -11.24 -9.89
N ARG A 91 -8.04 -11.22 -9.05
CA ARG A 91 -7.61 -12.39 -8.26
C ARG A 91 -8.72 -12.86 -7.33
N ARG A 92 -9.27 -11.96 -6.50
CA ARG A 92 -10.35 -12.30 -5.56
C ARG A 92 -11.64 -12.76 -6.25
N ARG A 93 -11.92 -12.27 -7.46
CA ARG A 93 -13.05 -12.76 -8.26
C ARG A 93 -12.81 -14.17 -8.81
N ALA A 94 -11.57 -14.49 -9.17
CA ALA A 94 -11.20 -15.79 -9.73
C ALA A 94 -11.01 -16.87 -8.66
N ASP A 95 -10.58 -16.48 -7.46
CA ASP A 95 -10.30 -17.38 -6.34
C ASP A 95 -11.08 -16.94 -5.08
N PRO A 96 -12.23 -17.61 -4.79
CA PRO A 96 -13.04 -17.34 -3.62
C PRO A 96 -12.36 -17.67 -2.27
N SER A 97 -11.22 -18.37 -2.28
CA SER A 97 -10.48 -18.65 -1.05
C SER A 97 -9.69 -17.45 -0.52
N LEU A 98 -9.48 -16.43 -1.37
CA LEU A 98 -8.80 -15.20 -0.98
C LEU A 98 -9.70 -14.32 -0.11
N CYS A 99 -9.11 -13.73 0.92
CA CYS A 99 -9.83 -12.86 1.85
C CYS A 99 -10.19 -11.52 1.22
N ALA A 100 -11.29 -10.94 1.68
CA ALA A 100 -11.54 -9.51 1.51
C ALA A 100 -10.45 -8.72 2.24
N ILE A 101 -10.08 -7.58 1.66
CA ILE A 101 -9.07 -6.70 2.23
C ILE A 101 -9.80 -5.60 2.99
N ASP A 102 -10.04 -5.82 4.28
CA ASP A 102 -10.76 -4.89 5.13
C ASP A 102 -9.79 -4.11 6.03
N LYS A 103 -10.11 -2.83 6.29
CA LYS A 103 -9.48 -1.96 7.31
C LYS A 103 -7.97 -1.67 7.15
N ILE A 104 -7.37 -1.97 6.00
CA ILE A 104 -5.97 -1.60 5.72
C ILE A 104 -5.81 -0.14 5.29
N PHE A 105 -6.91 0.48 4.85
CA PHE A 105 -6.99 1.90 4.55
C PHE A 105 -8.04 2.51 5.47
N GLU A 106 -7.62 3.41 6.36
CA GLU A 106 -8.53 4.28 7.10
C GLU A 106 -8.06 5.71 6.89
N VAL A 107 -8.95 6.50 6.32
CA VAL A 107 -8.71 7.92 6.19
C VAL A 107 -9.66 8.63 7.13
N LYS A 108 -9.15 9.08 8.27
CA LYS A 108 -9.98 9.78 9.26
C LYS A 108 -10.19 11.26 8.91
N ASP A 109 -9.30 11.88 8.12
CA ASP A 109 -9.26 13.35 7.97
C ASP A 109 -9.11 13.91 6.52
N LEU A 110 -9.34 13.15 5.44
CA LEU A 110 -9.23 13.75 4.07
C LEU A 110 -10.36 14.75 3.76
N ALA A 111 -11.48 14.70 4.47
CA ALA A 111 -12.61 15.62 4.21
C ALA A 111 -12.22 17.09 4.44
N ASP A 112 -11.29 17.34 5.36
CA ASP A 112 -10.77 18.68 5.68
C ASP A 112 -9.46 19.00 4.91
N TRP A 113 -8.87 18.00 4.25
CA TRP A 113 -7.67 18.18 3.45
C TRP A 113 -8.05 18.73 2.07
N ARG A 114 -8.13 20.05 1.97
CA ARG A 114 -8.30 20.74 0.67
C ARG A 114 -7.19 20.28 -0.28
N PHE A 115 -7.60 19.61 -1.34
CA PHE A 115 -6.74 19.24 -2.44
C PHE A 115 -5.99 20.46 -2.97
N MET A 116 -4.69 20.25 -3.10
CA MET A 116 -3.77 21.00 -3.95
C MET A 116 -4.33 21.17 -5.37
#